data_AF-A0A1D8GI23-F1
#
_entry.id   AF-A0A1D8GI23-F1
#
_cell.length_a   1.000
_cell.length_b   1.000
_cell.length_c   1.000
_cell.angle_alpha   90.00
_cell.angle_beta   90.00
_cell.angle_gamma   90.00
#
_symmetry.space_group_name_H-M   'P 1'
#
loop_
_entity.id
_entity.type
_entity.pdbx_description
1 polymer ?
#
loop_
_entity_poly.entity_id
_entity_poly.type
_entity_poly.pdbx_seq_one_letter_code
_entity_poly.pdbx_strand_id
1 'polypeptide(L)'
;MLTESTEVKKELEGRIIKGNAEGYEVMFDNIDESKFREGLDVEKCKKLIYWCILGYTTHRIEETKNVEIMNFDFEKIRVEFDSYLDELRKSFYK
;
A
#
# COMPACT_ATOMS: atom_id res chain seq x y z
N MET A 1 24.29 1.06 9.28
CA MET A 1 23.20 1.90 9.83
C MET A 1 22.67 1.26 11.10
N LEU A 2 22.18 2.02 12.11
CA LEU A 2 21.62 1.48 13.36
C LEU A 2 20.42 0.52 13.13
N THR A 3 19.81 0.57 11.95
CA THR A 3 18.68 -0.26 11.50
C THR A 3 19.07 -1.68 11.05
N GLU A 4 20.36 -2.00 10.93
CA GLU A 4 20.81 -3.31 10.45
C GLU A 4 21.08 -4.32 11.57
N SER A 5 20.95 -3.89 12.83
CA SER A 5 20.95 -4.81 13.97
C SER A 5 19.81 -5.82 13.79
N THR A 6 20.10 -7.11 14.01
CA THR A 6 19.13 -8.21 13.94
C THR A 6 17.91 -7.95 14.82
N GLU A 7 18.12 -7.29 15.97
CA GLU A 7 17.06 -6.97 16.93
C GLU A 7 16.16 -5.84 16.41
N VAL A 8 16.75 -4.78 15.85
CA VAL A 8 16.02 -3.64 15.27
C VAL A 8 15.24 -4.08 14.02
N LYS A 9 15.83 -4.95 13.19
CA LYS A 9 15.16 -5.51 12.01
C LYS A 9 13.93 -6.34 12.40
N LYS A 10 14.06 -7.19 13.43
CA LYS A 10 12.95 -8.03 13.93
C LYS A 10 11.82 -7.21 14.52
N GLU A 11 12.13 -6.12 15.25
CA GLU A 11 11.11 -5.19 15.76
C GLU A 11 10.36 -4.51 14.60
N LEU A 12 11.09 -4.00 13.60
CA LEU A 12 10.51 -3.35 12.42
C LEU A 12 9.61 -4.30 11.63
N GLU A 13 10.05 -5.53 11.39
CA GLU A 13 9.24 -6.58 10.75
C GLU A 13 7.96 -6.86 11.56
N GLY A 14 8.04 -6.93 12.89
CA GLY A 14 6.88 -7.10 13.76
C GLY A 14 5.87 -5.96 13.65
N ARG A 15 6.34 -4.71 13.57
CA ARG A 15 5.49 -3.52 13.40
C ARG A 15 4.83 -3.48 12.01
N ILE A 16 5.55 -3.90 10.97
CA ILE A 16 5.01 -4.03 9.60
C ILE A 16 3.89 -5.08 9.58
N ILE A 17 4.11 -6.26 10.16
CA ILE A 17 3.09 -7.33 10.19
C ILE A 17 1.83 -6.86 10.93
N LYS A 18 1.99 -6.22 12.10
CA LYS A 18 0.87 -5.71 12.89
C LYS A 18 0.13 -4.59 12.15
N GLY A 19 0.86 -3.62 11.60
CA GLY A 19 0.29 -2.53 10.82
C GLY A 19 -0.41 -2.99 9.54
N ASN A 20 0.07 -4.06 8.91
CA ASN A 20 -0.57 -4.65 7.73
C ASN A 20 -1.90 -5.33 8.10
N ALA A 21 -1.94 -6.13 9.18
CA ALA A 21 -3.15 -6.80 9.62
C ALA A 21 -4.27 -5.82 9.99
N GLU A 22 -3.95 -4.77 10.74
CA GLU A 22 -4.89 -3.69 11.10
C GLU A 22 -5.22 -2.80 9.87
N GLY A 23 -4.25 -2.63 8.96
CA GLY A 23 -4.36 -1.76 7.80
C GLY A 23 -5.37 -2.23 6.75
N TYR A 24 -5.59 -3.55 6.59
CA TYR A 24 -6.60 -4.05 5.65
C TYR A 24 -8.02 -3.64 6.08
N GLU A 25 -8.38 -3.87 7.35
CA GLU A 25 -9.70 -3.53 7.87
C GLU A 25 -9.93 -2.02 7.82
N VAL A 26 -8.94 -1.23 8.25
CA VAL A 26 -9.01 0.24 8.22
C VAL A 26 -9.12 0.78 6.79
N MET A 27 -8.41 0.21 5.82
CA MET A 27 -8.41 0.67 4.42
C MET A 27 -9.77 0.51 3.75
N PHE A 28 -10.48 -0.57 4.07
CA PHE A 28 -11.79 -0.87 3.47
C PHE A 28 -12.96 -0.56 4.41
N ASP A 29 -12.70 0.06 5.56
CA ASP A 29 -13.76 0.51 6.45
C ASP A 29 -14.64 1.55 5.75
N ASN A 30 -15.95 1.40 5.88
CA ASN A 30 -16.97 2.25 5.23
C ASN A 30 -16.89 2.34 3.70
N ILE A 31 -16.26 1.39 3.01
CA ILE A 31 -16.22 1.41 1.55
C ILE A 31 -17.59 1.12 0.94
N ASP A 32 -18.00 1.94 -0.02
CA ASP A 32 -19.25 1.73 -0.74
C ASP A 32 -19.09 0.61 -1.79
N GLU A 33 -19.46 -0.61 -1.39
CA GLU A 33 -19.39 -1.79 -2.26
C GLU A 33 -20.31 -1.71 -3.48
N SER A 34 -21.33 -0.84 -3.47
CA SER A 34 -22.24 -0.65 -4.63
C SER A 34 -21.54 -0.05 -5.85
N LYS A 35 -20.38 0.57 -5.65
CA LYS A 35 -19.55 1.16 -6.72
C LYS A 35 -18.75 0.14 -7.50
N PHE A 36 -18.59 -1.08 -7.00
CA PHE A 36 -17.89 -2.13 -7.73
C PHE A 36 -18.70 -2.58 -8.94
N ARG A 37 -18.00 -3.02 -10.00
CA ARG A 37 -18.64 -3.55 -11.21
C ARG A 37 -19.48 -4.78 -10.89
N GLU A 38 -20.54 -4.95 -11.67
CA GLU A 38 -21.43 -6.09 -11.53
C GLU A 38 -20.72 -7.40 -11.89
N GLY A 39 -21.04 -8.47 -11.15
CA GLY A 39 -20.45 -9.79 -11.34
C GLY A 39 -19.07 -10.00 -10.72
N LEU A 40 -18.51 -9.00 -10.04
CA LEU A 40 -17.25 -9.13 -9.30
C LEU A 40 -17.45 -9.72 -7.91
N ASP A 41 -16.46 -10.50 -7.48
CA ASP A 41 -16.28 -10.90 -6.08
C ASP A 41 -15.58 -9.76 -5.33
N VAL A 42 -16.36 -8.93 -4.65
CA VAL A 42 -15.90 -7.69 -4.01
C VAL A 42 -14.75 -7.95 -3.02
N GLU A 43 -14.82 -9.02 -2.23
CA GLU A 43 -13.78 -9.37 -1.27
C GLU A 43 -12.46 -9.74 -1.95
N LYS A 44 -12.51 -10.44 -3.09
CA LYS A 44 -11.28 -10.68 -3.88
C LYS A 44 -10.75 -9.40 -4.51
N CYS A 45 -11.62 -8.49 -4.95
CA CYS A 45 -11.20 -7.19 -5.47
C CYS A 45 -10.49 -6.35 -4.40
N LYS A 46 -11.03 -6.27 -3.17
CA LYS A 46 -10.36 -5.60 -2.04
C LYS A 46 -8.98 -6.17 -1.77
N LYS A 47 -8.83 -7.50 -1.76
CA LYS A 47 -7.52 -8.16 -1.61
C LYS A 47 -6.53 -7.81 -2.72
N LEU A 48 -6.98 -7.78 -3.98
CA LEU A 48 -6.14 -7.37 -5.11
C LEU A 48 -5.68 -5.92 -4.97
N ILE A 49 -6.61 -5.00 -4.65
CA ILE A 49 -6.29 -3.58 -4.40
C ILE A 49 -5.24 -3.47 -3.29
N TYR A 50 -5.46 -4.18 -2.17
CA TYR A 50 -4.53 -4.17 -1.04
C TYR A 50 -3.14 -4.68 -1.41
N TRP A 51 -3.05 -5.80 -2.13
CA TRP A 51 -1.77 -6.33 -2.60
C TRP A 51 -1.05 -5.38 -3.55
N CYS A 52 -1.77 -4.69 -4.43
CA CYS A 52 -1.19 -3.67 -5.29
C CYS A 52 -0.58 -2.52 -4.47
N ILE A 53 -1.30 -2.02 -3.46
CA ILE A 53 -0.82 -0.93 -2.59
C ILE A 53 0.40 -1.38 -1.76
N LEU A 54 0.37 -2.58 -1.19
CA LEU A 54 1.53 -3.15 -0.49
C LEU A 54 2.73 -3.34 -1.41
N GLY A 55 2.50 -3.81 -2.64
CA GLY A 55 3.53 -4.01 -3.65
C GLY A 55 4.20 -2.70 -4.03
N TYR A 56 3.41 -1.65 -4.30
CA TYR A 56 3.92 -0.29 -4.55
C TYR A 56 4.75 0.24 -3.37
N THR A 57 4.21 0.13 -2.15
CA THR A 57 4.86 0.64 -0.95
C THR A 57 6.19 -0.08 -0.69
N THR A 58 6.22 -1.40 -0.87
CA THR A 58 7.45 -2.21 -0.72
C THR A 58 8.51 -1.80 -1.74
N HIS A 59 8.12 -1.69 -3.01
CA HIS A 59 9.01 -1.25 -4.09
C HIS A 59 9.60 0.14 -3.80
N ARG A 60 8.77 1.09 -3.36
CA ARG A 60 9.21 2.44 -3.02
C ARG A 60 10.13 2.50 -1.80
N ILE A 61 9.85 1.72 -0.77
CA ILE A 61 10.74 1.61 0.40
C ILE A 61 12.11 1.10 -0.04
N GLU A 62 12.19 0.11 -0.93
CA GLU A 62 13.46 -0.42 -1.42
C GLU A 62 14.27 0.60 -2.23
N GLU A 63 13.62 1.34 -3.13
CA GLU A 63 14.27 2.40 -3.92
C GLU A 63 14.80 3.56 -3.06
N THR A 64 14.21 3.76 -1.90
CA THR A 64 14.50 4.89 -1.02
C THR A 64 15.49 4.58 0.10
N LYS A 65 15.90 3.31 0.29
CA LYS A 65 16.84 2.89 1.36
C LYS A 65 18.17 3.65 1.39
N ASN A 66 18.60 4.20 0.26
CA ASN A 66 19.88 4.91 0.10
C ASN A 66 19.71 6.41 -0.21
N VAL A 67 18.48 6.93 -0.12
CA VAL A 67 18.18 8.33 -0.42
C VAL A 67 17.87 9.05 0.89
N GLU A 68 18.52 10.17 1.15
CA GLU A 68 18.17 11.02 2.30
C GLU A 68 16.73 11.52 2.15
N ILE A 69 15.95 11.49 3.24
CA ILE A 69 14.55 11.95 3.26
C ILE A 69 14.39 13.37 2.69
N MET A 70 15.37 14.25 2.89
CA MET A 70 15.33 15.63 2.35
C MET A 70 15.33 15.69 0.82
N ASN A 71 15.73 14.61 0.15
CA ASN A 71 15.76 14.50 -1.30
C ASN A 71 14.51 13.79 -1.86
N PHE A 72 13.52 13.45 -1.02
CA PHE A 72 12.29 12.84 -1.50
C PHE A 72 11.39 13.90 -2.13
N ASP A 73 11.01 13.64 -3.37
CA ASP A 73 9.93 14.36 -4.03
C ASP A 73 8.60 13.67 -3.67
N PHE A 74 8.04 14.06 -2.52
CA PHE A 74 6.78 13.51 -2.01
C PHE A 74 5.60 13.80 -2.95
N GLU A 75 5.61 14.92 -3.67
CA GLU A 75 4.56 15.22 -4.65
C GLU A 75 4.63 14.27 -5.84
N LYS A 76 5.84 13.99 -6.35
CA LYS A 76 6.01 12.99 -7.42
C LYS A 76 5.56 11.60 -6.98
N ILE A 77 5.91 11.17 -5.76
CA ILE A 77 5.48 9.88 -5.19
C ILE A 77 3.95 9.82 -5.08
N ARG A 78 3.33 10.92 -4.64
CA ARG A 78 1.88 11.04 -4.52
C ARG A 78 1.19 10.97 -5.88
N VAL A 79 1.65 11.75 -6.86
CA VAL A 79 1.08 11.77 -8.23
C VAL A 79 1.17 10.40 -8.88
N GLU A 80 2.30 9.71 -8.73
CA GLU A 80 2.45 8.35 -9.27
C GLU A 80 1.52 7.37 -8.55
N PHE A 81 1.43 7.43 -7.23
CA PHE A 81 0.51 6.58 -6.47
C PHE A 81 -0.96 6.81 -6.86
N ASP A 82 -1.39 8.06 -6.98
CA ASP A 82 -2.74 8.43 -7.44
C ASP A 82 -3.04 7.86 -8.83
N SER A 83 -2.04 7.84 -9.73
CA SER A 83 -2.20 7.23 -11.06
C SER A 83 -2.46 5.72 -11.01
N TYR A 84 -1.85 4.99 -10.09
CA TYR A 84 -2.13 3.57 -9.88
C TYR A 84 -3.52 3.36 -9.27
N LEU A 85 -3.96 4.22 -8.35
CA LEU A 85 -5.31 4.18 -7.80
C LEU A 85 -6.37 4.41 -8.88
N ASP A 86 -6.09 5.29 -9.85
CA ASP A 86 -6.96 5.52 -10.99
C ASP A 86 -7.09 4.26 -11.87
N GLU A 87 -6.01 3.52 -12.11
CA GLU A 87 -6.08 2.25 -12.85
C GLU A 87 -6.85 1.16 -12.10
N LEU A 88 -6.69 1.09 -10.77
CA LEU A 88 -7.48 0.18 -9.93
C LEU A 88 -8.97 0.54 -9.96
N ARG A 89 -9.30 1.84 -9.91
CA ARG A 89 -10.69 2.31 -10.04
C ARG A 89 -11.25 1.94 -11.41
N LYS A 90 -10.52 2.19 -12.49
CA LYS A 90 -10.91 1.77 -13.85
C LYS A 90 -11.03 0.25 -14.01
N SER A 91 -10.43 -0.55 -13.13
CA SER A 91 -10.50 -2.01 -13.21
C SER A 91 -11.69 -2.58 -12.44
N PHE A 92 -11.97 -2.04 -11.25
CA PHE A 92 -12.92 -2.65 -10.31
C PHE A 92 -14.22 -1.86 -10.12
N TYR A 93 -14.26 -0.57 -10.46
CA TYR A 93 -15.40 0.31 -10.20
C TYR A 93 -16.18 0.59 -11.49
N LYS A 94 -17.46 0.91 -11.34
CA LYS A 94 -18.35 1.33 -12.43
C LYS A 94 -18.00 2.71 -12.96
#